data_AF-A0A0W0YUR3-F1
#
_entry.id   AF-A0A0W0YUR3-F1
#
_cell.length_a   1.000
_cell.length_b   1.000
_cell.length_c   1.000
_cell.angle_alpha   90.00
_cell.angle_beta   90.00
_cell.angle_gamma   90.00
#
_symmetry.space_group_name_H-M   'P 1'
#
loop_
_entity.id
_entity.type
_entity.pdbx_description
1 polymer ?
#
loop_
_entity_poly.entity_id
_entity_poly.type
_entity_poly.pdbx_seq_one_letter_code
_entity_poly.pdbx_strand_id
1 'polypeptide(L)'
;MSTLEELRKQIEQTDAYIIEKLAQRQELAKQIGEIKSKAGKKVVDHQREKKLFLYYEELSNQYHLKQEFVTRLFKIIIANSKKVQKQ
;
A
#
# COMPACT_ATOMS: atom_id res chain seq x y z
N MET A 1 -21.78 19.91 16.32
CA MET A 1 -20.71 20.29 15.36
C MET A 1 -19.40 19.90 16.01
N SER A 2 -18.51 19.22 15.29
CA SER A 2 -17.18 18.91 15.83
C SER A 2 -16.31 20.15 15.87
N THR A 3 -15.49 20.29 16.90
CA THR A 3 -14.49 21.37 16.97
C THR A 3 -13.33 21.09 16.02
N LEU A 4 -12.54 22.13 15.69
CA LEU A 4 -11.32 21.97 14.89
C LEU A 4 -10.36 20.94 15.51
N GLU A 5 -10.23 20.95 16.83
CA GLU A 5 -9.36 20.03 17.56
C GLU A 5 -9.87 18.58 17.53
N GLU A 6 -11.19 18.38 17.59
CA GLU A 6 -11.78 17.05 17.42
C GLU A 6 -11.53 16.47 16.03
N LEU A 7 -11.64 17.29 14.99
CA LEU A 7 -11.35 16.86 13.62
C LEU A 7 -9.87 16.53 13.44
N ARG A 8 -8.96 17.32 14.02
CA ARG A 8 -7.52 17.03 14.01
C ARG A 8 -7.20 15.70 14.68
N LYS A 9 -7.80 15.44 15.85
CA LYS A 9 -7.62 14.17 16.56
C LYS A 9 -8.14 12.97 15.75
N GLN A 10 -9.24 13.13 15.01
CA GLN A 10 -9.74 12.08 14.11
C GLN A 10 -8.79 11.81 12.94
N ILE A 11 -8.14 12.86 12.40
CA ILE A 11 -7.08 12.69 11.39
C ILE A 11 -5.89 11.93 11.99
N GLU A 12 -5.40 12.32 13.16
CA GLU A 12 -4.28 11.62 13.82
C GLU A 12 -4.58 10.14 14.05
N GLN A 13 -5.81 9.80 14.45
CA GLN A 13 -6.26 8.41 14.59
C GLN A 13 -6.28 7.68 13.25
N THR A 14 -6.78 8.34 12.20
CA THR A 14 -6.77 7.79 10.84
C THR A 14 -5.35 7.52 10.35
N ASP A 15 -4.42 8.44 10.61
CA ASP A 15 -3.01 8.30 10.24
C ASP A 15 -2.35 7.13 10.97
N ALA A 16 -2.66 6.93 12.25
CA ALA A 16 -2.21 5.76 13.00
C ALA A 16 -2.68 4.45 12.36
N TYR A 17 -3.94 4.38 11.94
CA TYR A 17 -4.47 3.20 11.22
C TYR A 17 -3.80 2.99 9.87
N ILE A 18 -3.49 4.06 9.12
CA ILE A 18 -2.74 3.95 7.86
C ILE A 18 -1.36 3.32 8.11
N ILE A 19 -0.63 3.79 9.12
CA ILE A 19 0.70 3.26 9.48
C ILE A 19 0.60 1.79 9.89
N GLU A 20 -0.39 1.43 10.71
CA GLU A 20 -0.64 0.03 11.11
C GLU A 20 -0.89 -0.86 9.89
N LYS A 21 -1.75 -0.44 8.95
CA LYS A 21 -2.03 -1.21 7.73
C LYS A 21 -0.82 -1.31 6.80
N LEU A 22 0.02 -0.28 6.75
CA LEU A 22 1.29 -0.34 6.02
C LEU A 22 2.25 -1.35 6.64
N ALA A 23 2.34 -1.43 7.97
CA ALA A 23 3.15 -2.42 8.67
C ALA A 23 2.66 -3.85 8.40
N GLN A 24 1.34 -4.09 8.49
CA GLN A 24 0.73 -5.38 8.13
C GLN A 24 1.04 -5.77 6.67
N ARG A 25 0.92 -4.83 5.74
CA ARG A 25 1.24 -5.05 4.32
C ARG A 25 2.73 -5.34 4.11
N GLN A 26 3.62 -4.74 4.90
CA GLN A 26 5.05 -5.01 4.84
C GLN A 26 5.39 -6.44 5.27
N GLU A 27 4.75 -6.94 6.33
CA GLU A 27 4.96 -8.31 6.79
C GLU A 27 4.51 -9.34 5.74
N LEU A 28 3.36 -9.11 5.10
CA LEU A 28 2.92 -9.92 3.95
C LEU A 28 3.94 -9.87 2.79
N ALA A 29 4.55 -8.71 2.54
CA ALA A 29 5.58 -8.60 1.52
C ALA A 29 6.82 -9.44 1.85
N LYS A 30 7.26 -9.51 3.12
CA LYS A 30 8.37 -10.39 3.54
C LYS A 30 8.07 -11.85 3.25
N GLN A 31 6.90 -12.32 3.68
CA GLN A 31 6.47 -13.71 3.44
C GLN A 31 6.43 -14.06 1.94
N ILE A 32 5.95 -13.13 1.10
CA ILE A 32 6.00 -13.29 -0.36
C ILE A 32 7.45 -13.38 -0.86
N GLY A 33 8.37 -12.57 -0.31
CA GLY A 33 9.80 -12.61 -0.62
C GLY A 33 10.41 -13.97 -0.32
N GLU A 34 10.16 -14.51 0.88
CA GLU A 34 10.63 -15.83 1.30
C GLU A 34 10.12 -16.95 0.38
N ILE A 35 8.83 -16.93 0.04
CA ILE A 35 8.23 -17.91 -0.88
C ILE A 35 8.86 -17.83 -2.27
N LYS A 36 9.05 -16.62 -2.80
CA LYS A 36 9.69 -16.42 -4.11
C LYS A 36 11.15 -16.86 -4.11
N SER A 37 11.88 -16.55 -3.06
CA SER A 37 13.28 -16.95 -2.87
C SER A 37 13.42 -18.47 -2.88
N LYS A 38 12.60 -19.17 -2.06
CA LYS A 38 12.54 -20.65 -2.02
C LYS A 38 12.19 -21.28 -3.37
N ALA A 39 11.35 -20.60 -4.17
CA ALA A 39 10.93 -21.06 -5.49
C ALA A 39 11.85 -20.61 -6.65
N GLY A 40 12.95 -19.90 -6.38
CA GLY A 40 13.84 -19.35 -7.42
C GLY A 40 13.20 -18.27 -8.31
N LYS A 41 12.11 -17.65 -7.86
CA LYS A 41 11.35 -16.64 -8.64
C LYS A 41 11.88 -15.22 -8.41
N LYS A 42 11.83 -14.40 -9.45
CA LYS A 42 12.20 -12.98 -9.36
C LYS A 42 11.19 -12.19 -8.51
N VAL A 43 11.68 -11.18 -7.79
CA VAL A 43 10.85 -10.26 -6.98
C VAL A 43 9.90 -9.44 -7.87
N VAL A 44 10.37 -9.00 -9.03
CA VAL A 44 9.60 -8.17 -9.98
C VAL A 44 8.61 -9.03 -10.76
N ASP A 45 7.35 -8.63 -10.74
CA ASP A 45 6.25 -9.25 -11.49
C ASP A 45 5.39 -8.15 -12.12
N HIS A 46 5.65 -7.87 -13.40
CA HIS A 46 4.97 -6.81 -14.15
C HIS A 46 3.48 -7.09 -14.34
N GLN A 47 3.08 -8.35 -14.49
CA GLN A 47 1.67 -8.71 -14.64
C GLN A 47 0.92 -8.47 -13.33
N ARG A 48 1.52 -8.80 -12.19
CA ARG A 48 0.96 -8.51 -10.87
C ARG A 48 0.82 -7.01 -10.63
N GLU A 49 1.83 -6.22 -11.00
CA GLU A 49 1.81 -4.76 -10.84
C GLU A 49 0.72 -4.11 -11.71
N LYS A 50 0.55 -4.56 -12.96
CA LYS A 50 -0.55 -4.07 -13.81
C LYS A 50 -1.92 -4.33 -13.18
N LYS A 51 -2.15 -5.53 -12.63
CA LYS A 51 -3.39 -5.87 -11.93
C LYS A 51 -3.61 -5.02 -10.66
N LEU A 52 -2.54 -4.68 -9.94
CA LEU A 52 -2.64 -3.80 -8.77
C LEU A 52 -3.11 -2.40 -9.15
N PHE A 53 -2.56 -1.82 -10.22
CA PHE A 53 -2.94 -0.45 -10.61
C PHE A 53 -4.39 -0.36 -11.14
N LEU A 54 -4.90 -1.40 -11.81
CA LEU A 54 -6.32 -1.49 -12.15
C LEU A 54 -7.20 -1.53 -10.89
N TYR A 55 -6.81 -2.35 -9.92
CA TYR A 55 -7.52 -2.42 -8.64
C TYR A 55 -7.49 -1.08 -7.87
N TYR A 56 -6.37 -0.36 -7.91
CA TYR A 56 -6.27 0.96 -7.27
C TYR A 56 -7.10 2.03 -7.98
N GLU A 57 -7.26 1.95 -9.30
CA GLU A 57 -8.17 2.80 -10.07
C GLU A 57 -9.62 2.57 -9.65
N GLU A 58 -10.06 1.32 -9.56
CA GLU A 58 -11.40 0.96 -9.06
C GLU A 58 -11.65 1.52 -7.64
N LEU A 59 -10.70 1.32 -6.71
CA LEU A 59 -10.81 1.87 -5.36
C LEU A 59 -10.80 3.40 -5.34
N SER A 60 -9.99 4.05 -6.18
CA SER A 60 -9.96 5.51 -6.27
C SER A 60 -11.33 6.05 -6.64
N ASN A 61 -11.99 5.42 -7.62
CA ASN A 61 -13.33 5.80 -8.04
C ASN A 61 -14.36 5.55 -6.94
N GLN A 62 -14.30 4.39 -6.27
CA GLN A 62 -15.21 4.04 -5.18
C GLN A 62 -15.15 5.03 -4.00
N TYR A 63 -13.95 5.48 -3.63
CA TYR A 63 -13.73 6.39 -2.51
C TYR A 63 -13.65 7.87 -2.92
N HIS A 64 -13.96 8.20 -4.19
CA HIS A 64 -13.90 9.55 -4.74
C HIS A 64 -12.54 10.25 -4.54
N LEU A 65 -11.45 9.48 -4.63
CA LEU A 65 -10.08 9.98 -4.57
C LEU A 65 -9.53 10.22 -5.97
N LYS A 66 -8.69 11.26 -6.11
CA LYS A 66 -7.96 11.50 -7.36
C LYS A 66 -7.04 10.31 -7.66
N GLN A 67 -7.25 9.67 -8.80
CA GLN A 67 -6.46 8.51 -9.23
C GLN A 67 -4.95 8.78 -9.26
N GLU A 68 -4.54 10.00 -9.65
CA GLU A 68 -3.12 10.40 -9.65
C GLU A 68 -2.50 10.33 -8.25
N PHE A 69 -3.24 10.80 -7.23
CA PHE A 69 -2.79 10.79 -5.84
C PHE A 69 -2.58 9.35 -5.34
N VAL A 70 -3.58 8.48 -5.55
CA VAL A 70 -3.52 7.06 -5.15
C VAL A 70 -2.39 6.34 -5.90
N THR A 71 -2.25 6.59 -7.20
CA THR A 71 -1.20 5.99 -8.03
C THR A 71 0.20 6.35 -7.52
N ARG A 72 0.45 7.63 -7.21
CA ARG A 72 1.73 8.09 -6.67
C ARG A 72 2.04 7.45 -5.32
N LEU A 73 1.07 7.41 -4.42
CA LEU A 73 1.21 6.78 -3.11
C LEU A 73 1.55 5.28 -3.23
N PHE A 74 0.78 4.54 -4.03
CA PHE A 74 0.98 3.10 -4.16
C PHE A 74 2.26 2.73 -4.92
N LYS A 75 2.79 3.59 -5.80
CA LYS A 75 4.14 3.42 -6.37
C LYS A 75 5.21 3.39 -5.27
N ILE A 76 5.13 4.30 -4.29
CA ILE A 76 6.07 4.36 -3.17
C ILE A 76 5.93 3.10 -2.29
N ILE A 77 4.69 2.72 -1.96
CA ILE A 77 4.40 1.55 -1.14
C ILE A 77 4.92 0.25 -1.81
N ILE A 78 4.67 0.07 -3.11
CA ILE A 78 5.16 -1.08 -3.88
C ILE A 78 6.69 -1.08 -3.94
N ALA A 79 7.32 0.08 -4.16
CA ALA A 79 8.78 0.18 -4.16
C ALA A 79 9.38 -0.25 -2.81
N ASN A 80 8.78 0.15 -1.68
CA ASN A 80 9.19 -0.33 -0.36
C ASN A 80 9.04 -1.86 -0.23
N SER A 81 7.91 -2.42 -0.67
CA SER A 81 7.69 -3.87 -0.63
C SER A 81 8.71 -4.68 -1.44
N LYS A 82 9.17 -4.14 -2.57
CA LYS A 82 10.22 -4.79 -3.38
C LYS A 82 11.58 -4.78 -2.66
N LYS A 83 11.89 -3.74 -1.87
CA LYS A 83 13.12 -3.68 -1.07
C LYS A 83 13.07 -4.72 0.05
N VAL A 84 11.95 -4.78 0.76
CA VAL A 84 11.73 -5.72 1.87
C VAL A 84 11.72 -7.18 1.39
N GLN A 85 11.19 -7.48 0.20
CA GLN A 85 11.24 -8.82 -0.41
C GLN A 85 12.65 -9.33 -0.76
N LYS A 86 13.65 -8.45 -0.80
CA LYS A 86 15.04 -8.78 -1.12
C LYS A 86 15.92 -8.94 0.13
N GLN A 87 15.43 -8.53 1.29
CA GLN A 87 16.09 -8.73 2.58
C GLN A 87 15.85 -10.16 3.04
#